data_AF-A0A0G0MX05-F1
#
_entry.id   AF-A0A0G0MX05-F1
#
_cell.length_a   1.000
_cell.length_b   1.000
_cell.length_c   1.000
_cell.angle_alpha   90.00
_cell.angle_beta   90.00
_cell.angle_gamma   90.00
#
_symmetry.space_group_name_H-M   'P 1'
#
loop_
_entity.id
_entity.type
_entity.pdbx_description
1 polymer ?
#
loop_
_entity_poly.entity_id
_entity_poly.type
_entity_poly.pdbx_seq_one_letter_code
_entity_poly.pdbx_strand_id
1 'polypeptide(L)'
;MKQIITTKNKTLFIPGLGEHAKDYCVLSKYMKVYNISWDNLRLPRGNYDTVIGFSMGAVLACDYVEIKFVKTLILCSMTPIAHSLKTLKAKEVIFIVGEKEKWVYKNNLQLAKTLKCKWRIVVIPGADHKITGNYRKKLLELAV
;
A
#
# COMPACT_ATOMS: atom_id res chain seq x y z
N MET A 1 37.84 2.96 4.35
CA MET A 1 36.47 3.51 4.41
C MET A 1 35.50 2.46 3.89
N LYS A 2 34.56 1.99 4.72
CA LYS A 2 33.52 1.05 4.27
C LYS A 2 32.48 1.84 3.48
N GLN A 3 32.37 1.59 2.18
CA GLN A 3 31.25 2.09 1.38
C GLN A 3 29.96 1.59 2.01
N ILE A 4 29.11 2.53 2.45
CA ILE A 4 27.74 2.24 2.83
C ILE A 4 27.02 1.89 1.52
N ILE A 5 26.82 0.58 1.29
CA ILE A 5 25.93 0.11 0.23
C ILE A 5 24.53 0.55 0.65
N THR A 6 24.07 1.71 0.16
CA THR A 6 22.66 2.07 0.24
C THR A 6 21.91 1.11 -0.67
N THR A 7 21.51 -0.05 -0.13
CA THR A 7 20.58 -0.96 -0.79
C THR A 7 19.31 -0.17 -1.07
N LYS A 8 19.09 0.19 -2.33
CA LYS A 8 17.90 0.87 -2.81
C LYS A 8 16.68 0.13 -2.26
N ASN A 9 15.85 0.80 -1.43
CA ASN A 9 14.65 0.20 -0.85
C ASN A 9 13.81 -0.41 -1.98
N LYS A 10 13.52 -1.71 -1.90
CA LYS A 10 12.71 -2.38 -2.92
C LYS A 10 11.23 -2.13 -2.61
N THR A 11 10.62 -1.23 -3.38
CA THR A 11 9.20 -0.89 -3.25
C THR A 11 8.37 -1.60 -4.31
N LEU A 12 7.25 -2.20 -3.89
CA LEU A 12 6.23 -2.81 -4.74
C LEU A 12 4.92 -2.02 -4.62
N PHE A 13 4.27 -1.75 -5.75
CA PHE A 13 2.92 -1.20 -5.82
C PHE A 13 1.96 -2.20 -6.47
N ILE A 14 0.81 -2.43 -5.82
CA ILE A 14 -0.25 -3.32 -6.28
C ILE A 14 -1.48 -2.47 -6.66
N PRO A 15 -1.82 -2.37 -7.97
CA PRO A 15 -2.96 -1.59 -8.45
C PRO A 15 -4.33 -2.06 -7.93
N GLY A 16 -5.35 -1.22 -8.09
CA GLY A 16 -6.74 -1.53 -7.75
C GLY A 16 -7.45 -2.41 -8.79
N LEU A 17 -8.72 -2.73 -8.51
CA LEU A 17 -9.56 -3.54 -9.39
C LEU A 17 -9.80 -2.81 -10.72
N GLY A 18 -9.56 -3.50 -11.84
CA GLY A 18 -9.70 -2.94 -13.19
C GLY A 18 -8.55 -2.02 -13.61
N GLU A 19 -7.55 -1.80 -12.76
CA GLU A 19 -6.38 -1.00 -13.08
C GLU A 19 -5.18 -1.87 -13.46
N HIS A 20 -4.30 -1.30 -14.28
CA HIS A 20 -3.16 -1.98 -14.86
C HIS A 20 -1.86 -1.23 -14.58
N ALA A 21 -0.73 -1.91 -14.72
CA ALA A 21 0.57 -1.31 -14.47
C ALA A 21 0.86 -0.06 -15.34
N LYS A 22 0.30 -0.03 -16.56
CA LYS A 22 0.41 1.09 -17.50
C LYS A 22 -0.25 2.38 -16.99
N ASP A 23 -1.30 2.27 -16.17
CA ASP A 23 -2.02 3.43 -15.62
C ASP A 23 -1.17 4.17 -14.57
N TYR A 24 -0.10 3.51 -14.10
CA TYR A 24 0.83 3.97 -13.08
C TYR A 24 2.25 4.22 -13.61
N CYS A 25 2.38 4.61 -14.88
CA CYS A 25 3.68 4.87 -15.53
C CYS A 25 4.56 5.90 -14.78
N VAL A 26 3.95 6.82 -14.02
CA VAL A 26 4.70 7.77 -13.19
C VAL A 26 5.30 7.09 -11.97
N LEU A 27 4.59 6.13 -11.35
CA LEU A 27 5.08 5.38 -10.20
C LEU A 27 6.19 4.40 -10.60
N SER A 28 6.13 3.83 -11.80
CA SER A 28 7.13 2.84 -12.27
C SER A 28 8.56 3.38 -12.35
N LYS A 29 8.75 4.71 -12.31
CA LYS A 29 10.07 5.37 -12.19
C LYS A 29 10.74 5.15 -10.83
N TYR A 30 9.94 4.88 -9.79
CA TYR A 30 10.40 4.82 -8.40
C TYR A 30 10.25 3.44 -7.77
N MET A 31 9.28 2.65 -8.23
CA MET A 31 8.91 1.38 -7.62
C MET A 31 8.46 0.37 -8.69
N LYS A 32 8.46 -0.91 -8.34
CA LYS A 32 7.90 -1.94 -9.20
C LYS A 32 6.38 -1.87 -9.14
N VAL A 33 5.73 -1.66 -10.27
CA VAL A 33 4.27 -1.73 -10.38
C VAL A 33 3.89 -3.17 -10.77
N TYR A 34 3.05 -3.82 -9.96
CA TYR A 34 2.62 -5.18 -10.19
C TYR A 34 1.63 -5.25 -11.36
N ASN A 35 1.90 -6.12 -12.33
CA ASN A 35 0.97 -6.38 -13.42
C ASN A 35 -0.01 -7.46 -12.96
N ILE A 36 -1.14 -7.02 -12.40
CA ILE A 36 -2.18 -7.89 -11.85
C ILE A 36 -3.18 -8.33 -12.93
N SER A 37 -3.58 -9.61 -12.87
CA SER A 37 -4.77 -10.12 -13.53
C SER A 37 -5.78 -10.46 -12.44
N TRP A 38 -6.93 -9.79 -12.47
CA TRP A 38 -8.00 -9.99 -11.47
C TRP A 38 -8.77 -11.30 -11.70
N ASP A 39 -8.75 -11.84 -12.92
CA ASP A 39 -9.34 -13.14 -13.24
C ASP A 39 -8.47 -14.33 -12.80
N ASN A 40 -7.16 -14.09 -12.64
CA ASN A 40 -6.19 -15.10 -12.23
C ASN A 40 -5.26 -14.51 -11.17
N LEU A 41 -5.84 -14.27 -9.98
CA LEU A 41 -5.15 -13.66 -8.87
C LEU A 41 -3.94 -14.49 -8.45
N ARG A 42 -2.75 -13.88 -8.57
CA ARG A 42 -1.48 -14.42 -8.09
C ARG A 42 -0.80 -13.38 -7.25
N LEU A 43 -0.23 -13.81 -6.12
CA LEU A 43 0.58 -12.93 -5.29
C LEU A 43 1.91 -12.57 -6.00
N PRO A 44 2.39 -11.33 -5.83
CA PRO A 44 3.69 -10.91 -6.35
C PRO A 44 4.84 -11.81 -5.86
N ARG A 45 5.77 -12.15 -6.75
CA ARG A 45 7.02 -12.85 -6.39
C ARG A 45 8.12 -11.86 -5.99
N GLY A 46 8.99 -12.28 -5.08
CA GLY A 46 10.15 -11.53 -4.61
C GLY A 46 10.07 -11.17 -3.12
N ASN A 47 11.07 -10.43 -2.65
CA ASN A 47 11.08 -9.80 -1.33
C ASN A 47 11.19 -8.27 -1.54
N TYR A 48 10.37 -7.52 -0.80
CA TYR A 48 10.27 -6.07 -0.89
C TYR A 48 10.36 -5.48 0.51
N ASP A 49 11.04 -4.34 0.64
CA ASP A 49 11.11 -3.59 1.89
C ASP A 49 9.79 -2.89 2.17
N THR A 50 9.20 -2.33 1.11
CA THR A 50 7.94 -1.60 1.16
C THR A 50 6.94 -2.21 0.18
N VAL A 51 5.72 -2.45 0.65
CA VAL A 51 4.60 -2.87 -0.19
C VAL A 51 3.49 -1.84 -0.08
N ILE A 52 2.95 -1.45 -1.21
CA ILE A 52 1.86 -0.50 -1.35
C ILE A 52 0.74 -1.20 -2.09
N GLY A 53 -0.49 -1.07 -1.61
CA GLY A 53 -1.66 -1.49 -2.37
C GLY A 53 -2.71 -0.40 -2.41
N PHE A 54 -3.43 -0.29 -3.53
CA PHE A 54 -4.51 0.66 -3.70
C PHE A 54 -5.86 -0.04 -3.85
N SER A 55 -6.89 0.43 -3.12
CA SER A 55 -8.25 -0.11 -3.20
C SER A 55 -8.26 -1.63 -2.95
N MET A 56 -8.76 -2.44 -3.89
CA MET A 56 -8.66 -3.91 -3.82
C MET A 56 -7.22 -4.43 -3.82
N GLY A 57 -6.27 -3.71 -4.42
CA GLY A 57 -4.84 -4.04 -4.36
C GLY A 57 -4.26 -3.94 -2.94
N ALA A 58 -4.87 -3.14 -2.07
CA ALA A 58 -4.51 -3.07 -0.65
C ALA A 58 -4.86 -4.35 0.11
N VAL A 59 -5.95 -5.02 -0.28
CA VAL A 59 -6.31 -6.35 0.25
C VAL A 59 -5.26 -7.38 -0.15
N LEU A 60 -4.88 -7.40 -1.44
CA LEU A 60 -3.83 -8.31 -1.91
C LEU A 60 -2.45 -8.01 -1.30
N ALA A 61 -2.18 -6.74 -0.98
CA ALA A 61 -1.00 -6.35 -0.23
C ALA A 61 -1.00 -6.92 1.19
N CYS A 62 -2.17 -6.96 1.87
CA CYS A 62 -2.33 -7.65 3.15
C CYS A 62 -2.02 -9.14 3.00
N ASP A 63 -2.62 -9.84 2.03
CA ASP A 63 -2.37 -11.27 1.78
C ASP A 63 -0.87 -11.55 1.56
N TYR A 64 -0.19 -10.70 0.79
CA TYR A 64 1.25 -10.77 0.60
C TYR A 64 2.02 -10.61 1.92
N VAL A 65 1.61 -9.66 2.77
CA VAL A 65 2.29 -9.37 4.05
C VAL A 65 1.94 -10.37 5.16
N GLU A 66 0.89 -11.16 5.02
CA GLU A 66 0.66 -12.32 5.90
C GLU A 66 1.70 -13.42 5.69
N ILE A 67 2.19 -13.58 4.45
CA ILE A 67 3.18 -14.61 4.11
C ILE A 67 4.62 -14.09 4.12
N LYS A 68 4.85 -12.80 3.86
CA LYS A 68 6.18 -12.18 3.76
C LYS A 68 6.33 -11.00 4.72
N PHE A 69 7.47 -10.93 5.41
CA PHE A 69 7.80 -9.77 6.22
C PHE A 69 8.14 -8.56 5.35
N VAL A 70 7.64 -7.38 5.73
CA VAL A 70 7.98 -6.08 5.12
C VAL A 70 8.32 -5.05 6.19
N LYS A 71 9.16 -4.06 5.86
CA LYS A 71 9.43 -2.93 6.77
C LYS A 71 8.22 -2.01 6.83
N THR A 72 7.64 -1.67 5.68
CA THR A 72 6.51 -0.75 5.60
C THR A 72 5.43 -1.30 4.68
N LEU A 73 4.20 -1.34 5.18
CA LEU A 73 3.02 -1.60 4.36
C LEU A 73 2.20 -0.32 4.26
N ILE A 74 1.93 0.14 3.05
CA ILE A 74 1.10 1.33 2.78
C ILE A 74 -0.22 0.89 2.15
N LEU A 75 -1.33 1.19 2.83
CA LEU A 75 -2.68 0.79 2.43
C LEU A 75 -3.43 2.03 1.95
N CYS A 76 -3.45 2.22 0.63
CA CYS A 76 -4.05 3.37 -0.04
C CYS A 76 -5.54 3.10 -0.31
N SER A 77 -6.42 3.88 0.32
CA SER A 77 -7.87 3.83 0.13
C SER A 77 -8.43 2.39 0.18
N MET A 78 -7.92 1.61 1.14
CA MET A 78 -8.19 0.17 1.22
C MET A 78 -9.69 -0.14 1.26
N THR A 79 -10.11 -1.06 0.39
CA THR A 79 -11.49 -1.55 0.39
C THR A 79 -11.83 -2.21 1.73
N PRO A 80 -13.02 -1.98 2.30
CA PRO A 80 -13.46 -2.70 3.48
C PRO A 80 -13.39 -4.22 3.30
N ILE A 81 -12.65 -4.89 4.18
CA ILE A 81 -12.61 -6.35 4.28
C ILE A 81 -12.88 -6.78 5.74
N ALA A 82 -13.36 -8.00 5.93
CA ALA A 82 -13.54 -8.64 7.24
C ALA A 82 -12.18 -8.89 7.95
N HIS A 83 -12.10 -9.23 9.23
CA HIS A 83 -12.48 -8.47 10.44
C HIS A 83 -11.23 -7.92 11.17
N SER A 84 -10.00 -8.20 10.70
CA SER A 84 -8.76 -7.95 11.45
C SER A 84 -7.50 -7.98 10.58
N LEU A 85 -6.46 -7.25 11.00
CA LEU A 85 -5.11 -7.21 10.42
C LEU A 85 -4.03 -7.76 11.39
N LYS A 86 -4.42 -8.56 12.39
CA LYS A 86 -3.54 -9.04 13.47
C LYS A 86 -2.40 -9.96 13.03
N THR A 87 -2.50 -10.51 11.82
CA THR A 87 -1.62 -11.51 11.19
C THR A 87 -0.53 -10.88 10.32
N LEU A 88 -0.63 -9.58 10.03
CA LEU A 88 0.31 -8.89 9.15
C LEU A 88 1.73 -8.87 9.72
N LYS A 89 2.70 -9.27 8.90
CA LYS A 89 4.13 -9.25 9.23
C LYS A 89 4.78 -7.96 8.73
N ALA A 90 4.41 -6.83 9.33
CA ALA A 90 4.98 -5.51 9.02
C ALA A 90 5.60 -4.84 10.26
N LYS A 91 6.67 -4.06 10.08
CA LYS A 91 7.20 -3.20 11.15
C LYS A 91 6.35 -1.94 11.35
N GLU A 92 5.85 -1.36 10.27
CA GLU A 92 4.91 -0.23 10.26
C GLU A 92 3.82 -0.42 9.19
N VAL A 93 2.59 -0.01 9.52
CA VAL A 93 1.47 0.11 8.58
C VAL A 93 1.01 1.56 8.46
N ILE A 94 0.94 2.08 7.25
CA ILE A 94 0.47 3.44 6.97
C ILE A 94 -0.78 3.36 6.12
N PHE A 95 -1.90 3.85 6.65
CA PHE A 95 -3.10 4.05 5.83
C PHE A 95 -3.03 5.41 5.16
N ILE A 96 -3.34 5.49 3.87
CA ILE A 96 -3.55 6.76 3.17
C ILE A 96 -4.99 6.78 2.69
N VAL A 97 -5.72 7.86 2.95
CA VAL A 97 -7.11 8.02 2.51
C VAL A 97 -7.36 9.44 2.04
N GLY A 98 -8.19 9.62 1.02
CA GLY A 98 -8.71 10.93 0.65
C GLY A 98 -9.72 11.43 1.69
N GLU A 99 -9.71 12.74 1.95
CA GLU A 99 -10.65 13.38 2.88
C GLU A 99 -12.12 13.13 2.52
N LYS A 100 -12.43 13.00 1.22
CA LYS A 100 -13.79 12.74 0.74
C LYS A 100 -14.23 11.31 1.02
N GLU A 101 -13.32 10.41 1.36
CA GLU A 101 -13.56 8.97 1.56
C GLU A 101 -13.93 8.64 3.02
N LYS A 102 -14.94 9.34 3.58
CA LYS A 102 -15.33 9.24 5.00
C LYS A 102 -15.56 7.80 5.48
N TRP A 103 -16.16 6.98 4.64
CA TRP A 103 -16.42 5.57 4.95
C TRP A 103 -15.16 4.72 5.01
N VAL A 104 -14.22 4.93 4.07
CA VAL A 104 -12.93 4.25 4.02
C VAL A 104 -12.09 4.63 5.25
N TYR A 105 -12.09 5.91 5.63
CA TYR A 105 -11.42 6.37 6.86
C TYR A 105 -11.94 5.64 8.11
N LYS A 106 -13.27 5.59 8.30
CA LYS A 106 -13.88 4.90 9.46
C LYS A 106 -13.51 3.42 9.50
N ASN A 107 -13.57 2.75 8.35
CA ASN A 107 -13.20 1.34 8.23
C ASN A 107 -11.71 1.11 8.58
N ASN A 108 -10.81 1.90 8.00
CA ASN A 108 -9.38 1.78 8.25
C ASN A 108 -9.03 2.06 9.71
N LEU A 109 -9.69 3.05 10.34
CA LEU A 109 -9.53 3.33 11.76
C LEU A 109 -9.93 2.14 12.64
N GLN A 110 -11.01 1.44 12.28
CA GLN A 110 -11.44 0.26 13.03
C GLN A 110 -10.47 -0.92 12.84
N LEU A 111 -10.03 -1.17 11.61
CA LEU A 111 -9.09 -2.25 11.31
C LEU A 111 -7.71 -2.01 11.94
N ALA A 112 -7.25 -0.76 11.94
CA ALA A 112 -5.95 -0.37 12.50
C ALA A 112 -5.81 -0.75 13.99
N LYS A 113 -6.92 -0.73 14.75
CA LYS A 113 -6.93 -1.16 16.17
C LYS A 113 -6.54 -2.61 16.38
N THR A 114 -6.61 -3.43 15.35
CA THR A 114 -6.28 -4.86 15.42
C THR A 114 -4.82 -5.17 15.08
N LEU A 115 -4.07 -4.16 14.62
CA LEU A 115 -2.65 -4.29 14.29
C LEU A 115 -1.81 -4.48 15.55
N LYS A 116 -0.76 -5.30 15.43
CA LYS A 116 0.24 -5.55 16.49
C LYS A 116 1.55 -4.76 16.28
N CYS A 117 1.57 -3.86 15.30
CA CYS A 117 2.73 -3.06 14.92
C CYS A 117 2.42 -1.57 14.98
N LYS A 118 3.42 -0.72 14.71
CA LYS A 118 3.20 0.74 14.62
C LYS A 118 2.26 1.03 13.45
N TRP A 119 1.30 1.92 13.66
CA TRP A 119 0.41 2.34 12.59
C TRP A 119 0.02 3.81 12.68
N ARG A 120 -0.35 4.38 11.54
CA ARG A 120 -0.91 5.74 11.43
C ARG A 120 -1.81 5.86 10.22
N ILE A 121 -2.69 6.86 10.25
CA ILE A 121 -3.57 7.21 9.13
C ILE A 121 -3.19 8.60 8.64
N VAL A 122 -2.98 8.72 7.33
CA VAL A 122 -2.72 9.97 6.63
C VAL A 122 -3.96 10.31 5.81
N VAL A 123 -4.59 11.43 6.13
CA VAL A 123 -5.72 11.97 5.37
C VAL A 123 -5.20 12.99 4.37
N ILE A 124 -5.59 12.88 3.11
CA ILE A 124 -5.21 13.80 2.03
C ILE A 124 -6.35 14.80 1.78
N PRO A 125 -6.17 16.09 2.12
CA PRO A 125 -7.21 17.11 1.93
C PRO A 125 -7.66 17.20 0.46
N GLY A 126 -8.97 17.31 0.24
CA GLY A 126 -9.59 17.45 -1.08
C GLY A 126 -9.54 16.23 -2.01
N ALA A 127 -8.78 15.18 -1.67
CA ALA A 127 -8.61 14.00 -2.51
C ALA A 127 -9.82 13.05 -2.45
N ASP A 128 -10.04 12.37 -3.57
CA ASP A 128 -11.01 11.30 -3.77
C ASP A 128 -10.30 9.93 -3.85
N HIS A 129 -11.04 8.89 -4.27
CA HIS A 129 -10.56 7.52 -4.40
C HIS A 129 -9.67 7.34 -5.65
N LYS A 130 -8.62 8.16 -5.80
CA LYS A 130 -7.67 8.09 -6.93
C LYS A 130 -6.26 8.50 -6.51
N ILE A 131 -5.25 7.80 -7.04
CA ILE A 131 -3.83 8.13 -6.81
C ILE A 131 -3.37 9.26 -7.75
N THR A 132 -3.85 10.47 -7.52
CA THR A 132 -3.48 11.65 -8.33
C THR A 132 -3.11 12.84 -7.45
N GLY A 133 -2.57 13.91 -8.05
CA GLY A 133 -2.29 15.18 -7.37
C GLY A 133 -1.54 15.01 -6.04
N ASN A 134 -2.11 15.60 -4.97
CA ASN A 134 -1.56 15.56 -3.61
C ASN A 134 -1.49 14.14 -3.03
N TYR A 135 -2.40 13.25 -3.42
CA TYR A 135 -2.37 11.85 -2.99
C TYR A 135 -1.07 11.19 -3.48
N ARG A 136 -0.81 11.28 -4.78
CA ARG A 136 0.40 10.72 -5.39
C ARG A 136 1.67 11.33 -4.80
N LYS A 137 1.69 12.65 -4.59
CA LYS A 137 2.81 13.35 -3.96
C LYS A 137 3.11 12.77 -2.58
N LYS A 138 2.08 12.61 -1.73
CA LYS A 138 2.25 12.08 -0.39
C LYS A 138 2.63 10.60 -0.39
N LEU A 139 2.09 9.81 -1.32
CA LEU A 139 2.48 8.41 -1.48
C LEU A 139 3.98 8.29 -1.78
N LEU A 140 4.50 9.07 -2.72
CA LEU A 140 5.92 9.05 -3.08
C LEU A 140 6.81 9.48 -1.92
N GLU A 141 6.43 10.52 -1.17
CA GLU A 141 7.14 10.97 0.04
C GLU A 141 7.27 9.87 1.11
N LEU A 142 6.27 9.00 1.22
CA LEU A 142 6.24 7.92 2.21
C LEU A 142 6.94 6.64 1.73
N ALA A 143 7.16 6.50 0.42
CA ALA A 143 7.55 5.23 -0.21
C ALA A 143 8.98 5.22 -0.79
N VAL A 144 9.59 6.39 -0.99
CA VAL A 144 10.87 6.61 -1.68
C VAL A 144 11.79 7.41 -0.78
#